data_AF-A0A485JCW5-F1
#
_entry.id   AF-A0A485JCW5-F1
#
_cell.length_a   1.000
_cell.length_b   1.000
_cell.length_c   1.000
_cell.angle_alpha   90.00
_cell.angle_beta   90.00
_cell.angle_gamma   90.00
#
_symmetry.space_group_name_H-M   'P 1'
#
loop_
_entity.id
_entity.type
_entity.pdbx_description
1 polymer ?
#
loop_
_entity_poly.entity_id
_entity_poly.type
_entity_poly.pdbx_seq_one_letter_code
_entity_poly.pdbx_strand_id
1 'polypeptide(L)'
;MVFTSGVPLVMMGLDLTNQTVCTPDVIARMERAGGPAGELFSDIMNFTLKTQFENYGLAGGPVHDATCIGYLINPDGIKTQEMYVEVDVNSGPCYGRTVCDELGVLGKPANTKVGITIDTDWFWGLVEECVRGYIKTH
;
A
#
# COMPACT_ATOMS: atom_id res chain seq x y z
N MET A 1 -20.82 -2.41 10.02
CA MET A 1 -19.79 -2.53 8.95
C MET A 1 -18.51 -1.83 9.43
N VAL A 2 -17.35 -2.07 8.83
CA VAL A 2 -16.03 -1.68 9.39
C VAL A 2 -15.90 -0.19 9.71
N PHE A 3 -16.16 0.72 8.77
CA PHE A 3 -16.01 2.19 8.97
C PHE A 3 -17.03 2.81 9.94
N THR A 4 -18.08 2.09 10.31
CA THR A 4 -19.08 2.52 11.30
C THR A 4 -18.97 1.77 12.63
N SER A 5 -17.90 0.97 12.81
CA SER A 5 -17.76 0.08 13.97
C SER A 5 -17.24 0.76 15.25
N GLY A 6 -16.54 1.89 15.13
CA GLY A 6 -15.90 2.58 16.25
C GLY A 6 -14.57 1.97 16.71
N VAL A 7 -14.08 0.91 16.05
CA VAL A 7 -12.73 0.41 16.31
C VAL A 7 -11.68 1.38 15.75
N PRO A 8 -10.45 1.43 16.30
CA PRO A 8 -9.37 2.21 15.69
C PRO A 8 -9.06 1.70 14.27
N LEU A 9 -9.09 2.60 13.28
CA LEU A 9 -8.87 2.26 11.87
C LEU A 9 -7.67 2.99 11.28
N VAL A 10 -6.98 2.27 10.40
CA VAL A 10 -5.93 2.79 9.54
C VAL A 10 -6.28 2.36 8.11
N MET A 11 -6.35 3.31 7.17
CA MET A 11 -6.70 3.07 5.77
C MET A 11 -5.50 3.37 4.88
N MET A 12 -4.90 2.33 4.31
CA MET A 12 -3.89 2.43 3.26
C MET A 12 -4.60 2.54 1.90
N GLY A 13 -5.02 3.76 1.55
CA GLY A 13 -5.75 4.05 0.32
C GLY A 13 -4.88 4.07 -0.94
N LEU A 14 -5.51 4.26 -2.10
CA LEU A 14 -4.79 4.39 -3.38
C LEU A 14 -3.90 5.64 -3.44
N ASP A 15 -4.27 6.71 -2.72
CA ASP A 15 -3.46 7.93 -2.59
C ASP A 15 -2.05 7.64 -2.07
N LEU A 16 -1.94 6.73 -1.08
CA LEU A 16 -0.66 6.24 -0.57
C LEU A 16 -0.08 5.11 -1.42
N THR A 17 -0.86 4.07 -1.69
CA THR A 17 -0.33 2.81 -2.24
C THR A 17 0.13 2.93 -3.69
N ASN A 18 -0.40 3.87 -4.47
CA ASN A 18 0.10 4.12 -5.83
C ASN A 18 1.54 4.66 -5.84
N GLN A 19 2.10 5.08 -4.70
CA GLN A 19 3.50 5.49 -4.57
C GLN A 19 4.47 4.30 -4.53
N THR A 20 3.99 3.07 -4.27
CA THR A 20 4.84 1.85 -4.17
C THR A 20 4.93 1.09 -5.48
N VAL A 21 5.05 1.80 -6.61
CA VAL A 21 5.22 1.20 -7.94
C VAL A 21 6.44 0.27 -7.95
N CYS A 22 6.22 -1.01 -8.19
CA CYS A 22 7.30 -2.00 -8.32
C CYS A 22 7.89 -1.93 -9.73
N THR A 23 8.89 -1.08 -9.89
CA THR A 23 9.60 -0.87 -11.16
C THR A 23 10.59 -2.00 -11.43
N PRO A 24 11.09 -2.16 -12.68
CA PRO A 24 12.06 -3.20 -13.02
C PRO A 24 13.33 -3.20 -12.15
N ASP A 25 13.79 -2.05 -11.69
CA ASP A 25 14.95 -1.94 -10.79
C ASP A 25 14.67 -2.45 -9.37
N VAL A 26 13.44 -2.28 -8.87
CA VAL A 26 12.99 -2.88 -7.59
C VAL A 26 12.91 -4.40 -7.73
N ILE A 27 12.38 -4.91 -8.84
CA ILE A 27 12.33 -6.35 -9.12
C ILE A 27 13.76 -6.92 -9.14
N ALA A 28 14.66 -6.30 -9.91
CA ALA A 28 16.06 -6.72 -9.99
C ALA A 28 16.79 -6.62 -8.64
N ARG A 29 16.39 -5.67 -7.77
CA ARG A 29 16.91 -5.57 -6.40
C ARG A 29 16.53 -6.81 -5.57
N MET A 30 15.27 -7.26 -5.63
CA MET A 30 14.83 -8.46 -4.90
C MET A 30 15.37 -9.76 -5.50
N GLU A 31 15.53 -9.82 -6.83
CA GLU A 31 16.22 -10.93 -7.50
C GLU A 31 17.67 -11.07 -7.02
N ARG A 32 18.40 -9.95 -6.90
CA ARG A 32 19.78 -9.95 -6.37
C ARG A 32 19.84 -10.31 -4.88
N ALA A 33 18.79 -10.06 -4.11
CA ALA A 33 18.71 -10.55 -2.74
C ALA A 33 18.66 -12.09 -2.71
N GLY A 34 17.95 -12.69 -3.67
CA GLY A 34 17.96 -14.13 -3.95
C GLY A 34 17.17 -14.96 -2.93
N GLY A 35 17.35 -16.27 -3.00
CA GLY A 35 16.59 -17.23 -2.18
C GLY A 35 15.14 -17.39 -2.65
N PRO A 36 14.38 -18.28 -1.99
CA PRO A 36 13.03 -18.63 -2.44
C PRO A 36 12.05 -17.45 -2.44
N ALA A 37 12.23 -16.48 -1.52
CA ALA A 37 11.39 -15.28 -1.50
C ALA A 37 11.75 -14.29 -2.62
N GLY A 38 13.04 -14.14 -2.97
CA GLY A 38 13.48 -13.25 -4.05
C GLY A 38 13.04 -13.76 -5.42
N GLU A 39 13.16 -15.06 -5.66
CA GLU A 39 12.67 -15.73 -6.87
C GLU A 39 11.15 -15.56 -7.00
N LEU A 40 10.39 -15.87 -5.94
CA LEU A 40 8.94 -15.72 -5.93
C LEU A 40 8.49 -14.26 -6.12
N PHE A 41 9.18 -13.29 -5.50
CA PHE A 41 8.89 -11.87 -5.68
C PHE A 41 9.04 -11.48 -7.15
N SER A 42 10.12 -11.90 -7.80
CA SER A 42 10.34 -11.61 -9.21
C SER A 42 9.25 -12.19 -10.11
N ASP A 43 8.93 -13.47 -9.94
CA ASP A 43 7.94 -14.16 -10.76
C ASP A 43 6.57 -13.48 -10.68
N ILE A 44 6.14 -13.10 -9.47
CA ILE A 44 4.85 -12.42 -9.26
C ILE A 44 4.87 -11.01 -9.85
N MET A 45 5.91 -10.23 -9.57
CA MET A 45 5.92 -8.81 -9.92
C MET A 45 6.20 -8.56 -11.40
N ASN A 46 6.91 -9.45 -12.09
CA ASN A 46 7.04 -9.40 -13.55
C ASN A 46 5.69 -9.64 -14.26
N PHE A 47 4.83 -10.50 -13.72
CA PHE A 47 3.49 -10.69 -14.26
C PHE A 47 2.62 -9.42 -14.11
N THR A 48 2.64 -8.80 -12.93
CA THR A 48 1.85 -7.58 -12.68
C THR A 48 2.41 -6.37 -13.40
N LEU A 49 3.73 -6.27 -13.62
CA LEU A 49 4.35 -5.23 -14.45
C LEU A 49 3.71 -5.18 -15.85
N LYS A 50 3.52 -6.35 -16.49
CA LYS A 50 2.90 -6.42 -17.81
C LYS A 50 1.43 -5.96 -17.78
N THR A 51 0.63 -6.53 -16.88
CA THR A 51 -0.82 -6.26 -16.86
C THR A 51 -1.14 -4.84 -16.41
N GLN A 52 -0.36 -4.27 -15.50
CA GLN A 52 -0.56 -2.90 -15.00
C GLN A 52 -0.19 -1.85 -16.06
N PHE A 53 0.85 -2.12 -16.85
CA PHE A 53 1.18 -1.30 -18.01
C PHE A 53 0.06 -1.36 -19.06
N GLU A 54 -0.41 -2.56 -19.43
CA GLU A 54 -1.43 -2.75 -20.47
C GLU A 54 -2.79 -2.12 -20.10
N ASN A 55 -3.21 -2.20 -18.83
CA ASN A 55 -4.52 -1.72 -18.40
C ASN A 55 -4.55 -0.26 -17.93
N TYR A 56 -3.44 0.24 -17.37
CA TYR A 56 -3.41 1.54 -16.69
C TYR A 56 -2.23 2.44 -17.11
N GLY A 57 -1.35 1.98 -17.99
CA GLY A 57 -0.18 2.74 -18.44
C GLY A 57 0.88 2.97 -17.36
N LEU A 58 0.84 2.20 -16.27
CA LEU A 58 1.77 2.35 -15.14
C LEU A 58 3.15 1.75 -15.48
N ALA A 59 4.20 2.39 -14.96
CA ALA A 59 5.59 1.91 -15.11
C ALA A 59 5.89 0.62 -14.31
N GLY A 60 4.93 0.14 -13.53
CA GLY A 60 4.99 -1.04 -12.68
C GLY A 60 3.69 -1.22 -11.90
N GLY A 61 3.49 -2.41 -11.32
CA GLY A 61 2.37 -2.65 -10.41
C GLY A 61 2.68 -2.16 -9.00
N PRO A 62 1.82 -1.34 -8.36
CA PRO A 62 2.01 -1.02 -6.95
C PRO A 62 1.79 -2.24 -6.06
N VAL A 63 2.57 -2.35 -4.98
CA VAL A 63 2.41 -3.43 -3.97
C VAL A 63 1.50 -2.98 -2.83
N HIS A 64 0.23 -2.75 -3.16
CA HIS A 64 -0.74 -2.10 -2.27
C HIS A 64 -0.80 -2.72 -0.87
N ASP A 65 -1.04 -4.02 -0.80
CA ASP A 65 -1.33 -4.71 0.46
C ASP A 65 -0.12 -4.76 1.41
N ALA A 66 1.09 -4.78 0.86
CA ALA A 66 2.33 -4.82 1.64
C ALA A 66 2.52 -3.55 2.49
N THR A 67 1.90 -2.42 2.11
CA THR A 67 1.96 -1.17 2.89
C THR A 67 1.30 -1.30 4.26
N CYS A 68 0.27 -2.13 4.40
CA CYS A 68 -0.35 -2.42 5.69
C CYS A 68 0.64 -3.11 6.65
N ILE A 69 1.45 -4.04 6.13
CA ILE A 69 2.49 -4.72 6.92
C ILE A 69 3.62 -3.74 7.25
N GLY A 70 4.02 -2.90 6.31
CA GLY A 70 4.98 -1.82 6.54
C GLY A 70 4.55 -0.90 7.68
N TYR A 71 3.30 -0.46 7.69
CA TYR A 71 2.74 0.40 8.75
C TYR A 71 2.80 -0.28 10.13
N LEU A 72 2.53 -1.59 10.21
CA LEU A 72 2.61 -2.34 11.47
C LEU A 72 4.05 -2.52 11.96
N ILE A 73 5.02 -2.63 11.05
CA ILE A 73 6.43 -2.80 11.38
C ILE A 73 7.03 -1.47 11.85
N ASN A 74 6.81 -0.39 11.09
CA ASN A 74 7.25 0.95 11.47
C ASN A 74 6.28 2.01 10.92
N PRO A 75 5.39 2.57 11.75
CA PRO A 75 4.43 3.57 11.29
C PRO A 75 5.08 4.90 10.88
N ASP A 76 6.30 5.21 11.34
CA ASP A 76 6.98 6.48 11.03
C ASP A 76 7.37 6.60 9.55
N GLY A 77 7.48 5.47 8.84
CA GLY A 77 7.71 5.45 7.39
C GLY A 77 6.47 5.78 6.55
N ILE A 78 5.31 5.93 7.18
CA ILE A 78 4.03 6.27 6.53
C ILE A 78 3.39 7.46 7.22
N LYS A 79 3.25 8.56 6.48
CA LYS A 79 2.49 9.71 6.95
C LYS A 79 1.01 9.42 6.85
N THR A 80 0.30 9.50 7.98
CA THR A 80 -1.16 9.44 8.03
C THR A 80 -1.76 10.78 8.45
N GLN A 81 -3.00 11.04 8.03
CA GLN A 81 -3.83 12.13 8.52
C GLN A 81 -5.13 11.57 9.11
N GLU A 82 -5.52 12.06 10.28
CA GLU A 82 -6.80 11.70 10.90
C GLU A 82 -7.95 12.40 10.15
N MET A 83 -8.91 11.61 9.66
CA MET A 83 -10.05 12.10 8.91
C MET A 83 -11.34 11.43 9.38
N TYR A 84 -12.46 12.13 9.22
CA TYR A 84 -13.75 11.47 9.16
C TYR A 84 -13.90 10.79 7.80
N VAL A 85 -14.17 9.49 7.80
CA VAL A 85 -14.37 8.69 6.58
C VAL A 85 -15.74 8.02 6.61
N GLU A 86 -16.48 8.17 5.51
CA GLU A 86 -17.79 7.54 5.29
C GLU A 86 -17.77 6.76 3.96
N VAL A 87 -18.42 5.60 3.92
CA VAL A 87 -18.51 4.79 2.70
C VAL A 87 -19.85 5.07 2.03
N ASP A 88 -19.83 5.51 0.78
CA ASP A 88 -21.04 5.71 -0.02
C ASP A 88 -21.65 4.37 -0.42
N VAL A 89 -22.85 4.09 0.05
CA VAL A 89 -23.63 2.88 -0.25
C VAL A 89 -24.82 3.14 -1.17
N ASN A 90 -24.96 4.37 -1.66
CA ASN A 90 -26.02 4.69 -2.61
C ASN A 90 -25.70 4.09 -3.98
N SER A 91 -26.72 3.55 -4.63
CA SER A 91 -26.58 3.13 -6.03
C SER A 91 -26.29 4.35 -6.91
N GLY A 92 -25.34 4.20 -7.82
CA GLY A 92 -24.93 5.30 -8.71
C GLY A 92 -23.43 5.30 -8.98
N PRO A 93 -22.90 6.39 -9.58
CA PRO A 93 -21.51 6.47 -10.02
C PRO A 93 -20.48 6.48 -8.89
N CYS A 94 -20.90 6.73 -7.65
CA CYS A 94 -20.03 6.80 -6.48
C CYS A 94 -20.17 5.59 -5.54
N TYR A 95 -20.95 4.57 -5.91
CA TYR A 95 -21.14 3.38 -5.07
C TYR A 95 -19.79 2.75 -4.69
N GLY A 96 -19.52 2.63 -3.38
CA GLY A 96 -18.27 2.09 -2.85
C GLY A 96 -17.17 3.14 -2.60
N ARG A 97 -17.41 4.43 -2.86
CA ARG A 97 -16.43 5.50 -2.58
C ARG A 97 -16.22 5.66 -1.07
N THR A 98 -14.96 5.78 -0.66
CA THR A 98 -14.58 6.34 0.64
C THR A 98 -14.57 7.87 0.55
N VAL A 99 -15.56 8.50 1.16
CA VAL A 99 -15.64 9.96 1.30
C VAL A 99 -14.80 10.36 2.51
N CYS A 100 -13.63 10.95 2.25
CA CYS A 100 -12.68 11.38 3.26
C CYS A 100 -12.77 12.90 3.44
N ASP A 101 -13.10 13.37 4.66
CA ASP A 101 -13.19 14.80 4.98
C ASP A 101 -11.81 15.39 5.28
N GLU A 102 -11.00 15.54 4.23
CA GLU A 102 -9.60 16.00 4.33
C GLU A 102 -9.47 17.42 4.93
N LEU A 103 -10.45 18.29 4.67
CA LEU A 103 -10.45 19.68 5.12
C LEU A 103 -11.23 19.89 6.44
N GLY A 104 -11.85 18.84 6.98
CA GLY A 104 -12.62 18.90 8.23
C GLY A 104 -13.88 19.76 8.15
N VAL A 105 -14.45 19.95 6.97
CA VAL A 105 -15.59 20.87 6.76
C VAL A 105 -16.91 20.33 7.30
N LEU A 106 -16.99 19.02 7.58
CA LEU A 106 -18.20 18.39 8.10
C LEU A 106 -18.35 18.52 9.62
N GLY A 107 -17.29 18.95 10.33
CA GLY A 107 -17.30 19.08 11.79
C GLY A 107 -17.51 17.77 12.55
N LYS A 108 -17.31 16.62 11.88
CA LYS A 108 -17.43 15.28 12.48
C LYS A 108 -16.06 14.87 13.07
N PRO A 109 -16.03 14.18 14.23
CA PRO A 109 -14.79 13.61 14.75
C PRO A 109 -14.17 12.62 13.76
N ALA A 110 -12.84 12.61 13.67
CA ALA A 110 -12.13 11.63 12.87
C ALA A 110 -12.39 10.20 13.36
N ASN A 111 -12.51 9.25 12.44
CA ASN A 111 -12.69 7.83 12.73
C ASN A 111 -11.58 6.95 12.15
N THR A 112 -10.69 7.52 11.31
CA THR A 112 -9.70 6.76 10.54
C THR A 112 -8.41 7.56 10.38
N LYS A 113 -7.27 6.89 10.50
CA LYS A 113 -5.97 7.39 10.01
C LYS A 113 -5.83 7.03 8.54
N VAL A 114 -5.92 8.01 7.67
CA VAL A 114 -5.80 7.83 6.21
C VAL A 114 -4.34 7.99 5.80
N GLY A 115 -3.77 7.02 5.10
CA GLY A 115 -2.42 7.09 4.56
C GLY A 115 -2.28 8.13 3.45
N ILE A 116 -1.25 8.98 3.53
CA ILE A 116 -1.01 10.12 2.62
C ILE A 116 0.27 9.93 1.81
N THR A 117 1.40 9.66 2.48
CA THR A 117 2.69 9.43 1.80
C THR A 117 3.45 8.30 2.47
N ILE A 118 4.29 7.63 1.69
CA ILE A 118 5.18 6.56 2.16
C ILE A 118 6.63 6.88 1.77
N ASP A 119 7.57 6.64 2.68
CA ASP A 119 9.00 6.63 2.38
C ASP A 119 9.32 5.35 1.59
N THR A 120 9.52 5.48 0.28
CA THR A 120 9.74 4.33 -0.60
C THR A 120 11.14 3.73 -0.45
N ASP A 121 12.14 4.53 -0.07
CA ASP A 121 13.50 4.02 0.18
C ASP A 121 13.52 3.12 1.42
N TRP A 122 12.89 3.58 2.51
CA TRP A 122 12.66 2.76 3.69
C TRP A 122 11.82 1.53 3.36
N PHE A 123 10.69 1.69 2.67
CA PHE A 123 9.76 0.60 2.40
C PHE A 123 10.41 -0.51 1.56
N TRP A 124 11.13 -0.16 0.48
CA TRP A 124 11.84 -1.16 -0.32
C TRP A 124 13.05 -1.75 0.40
N GLY A 125 13.69 -1.00 1.32
CA GLY A 125 14.66 -1.55 2.26
C GLY A 125 14.07 -2.64 3.15
N LEU A 126 12.90 -2.37 3.72
CA LEU A 126 12.16 -3.32 4.55
C LEU A 126 11.74 -4.58 3.77
N VAL A 127 11.24 -4.42 2.54
CA VAL A 127 10.89 -5.56 1.68
C VAL A 127 12.12 -6.43 1.41
N GLU A 128 13.27 -5.82 1.09
CA GLU A 128 14.51 -6.58 0.88
C GLU A 128 14.95 -7.31 2.14
N GLU A 129 14.86 -6.69 3.31
CA GLU A 129 15.17 -7.32 4.60
C GLU A 129 14.30 -8.57 4.82
N CYS A 130 12.99 -8.47 4.59
CA CYS A 130 12.08 -9.61 4.69
C CYS A 130 12.43 -10.71 3.69
N VAL A 131 12.75 -10.36 2.42
CA VAL A 131 13.17 -11.31 1.39
C VAL A 131 14.43 -12.08 1.82
N ARG A 132 15.45 -11.36 2.33
CA ARG A 132 16.71 -11.96 2.79
C ARG A 132 16.52 -12.91 3.96
N GLY A 133 15.50 -12.69 4.79
CA GLY A 133 15.15 -13.58 5.91
C GLY A 133 14.81 -15.03 5.49
N TYR A 134 14.52 -15.28 4.22
CA TYR A 134 14.23 -16.62 3.69
C TYR A 134 15.43 -17.30 3.01
N ILE A 135 16.60 -16.65 2.97
CA ILE A 135 17.83 -17.30 2.53
C ILE A 135 18.24 -18.29 3.61
N LYS A 136 18.41 -19.56 3.25
CA LYS A 136 18.85 -20.59 4.20
C LYS A 136 20.20 -20.20 4.80
N THR A 137 20.21 -19.74 6.04
CA THR A 137 21.40 -19.77 6.89
C THR A 137 21.55 -21.20 7.39
N HIS A 138 22.65 -21.84 7.00
CA HIS A 138 23.07 -23.11 7.60
C HIS A 138 23.38 -22.96 9.08
#